data_AF-A0A2V9X8S9-F1
#
_entry.id   AF-A0A2V9X8S9-F1
#
_cell.length_a   1.000
_cell.length_b   1.000
_cell.length_c   1.000
_cell.angle_alpha   90.00
_cell.angle_beta   90.00
_cell.angle_gamma   90.00
#
_symmetry.space_group_name_H-M   'P 1'
#
loop_
_entity.id
_entity.type
_entity.pdbx_description
1 polymer ?
#
loop_
_entity_poly.entity_id
_entity_poly.type
_entity_poly.pdbx_seq_one_letter_code
_entity_poly.pdbx_strand_id
1 'polypeptide(L)'
;MDRPGVASKNVRGLRQVNDLGAWHIIVLNSESAAVGGCEATSPQGQWLHKDLAQHPLNCTLAYFHIPLFSSGAKHGNDAEMKPLWQALYAGGADIVINGHDHDYERFGPQDPEGHLDNTRGIREFVAGT
;
A
#
# COMPACT_ATOMS: atom_id res chain seq x y z
N MET A 1 -10.03 -9.91 25.89
CA MET A 1 -11.18 -9.03 25.56
C MET A 1 -11.17 -8.91 24.05
N ASP A 2 -11.95 -9.75 23.38
CA ASP A 2 -12.07 -9.76 21.92
C ASP A 2 -12.68 -8.44 21.43
N ARG A 3 -12.00 -7.78 20.50
CA ARG A 3 -12.59 -6.68 19.73
C ARG A 3 -13.39 -7.30 18.57
N PRO A 4 -14.65 -6.89 18.36
CA PRO A 4 -15.45 -7.41 17.26
C PRO A 4 -14.84 -6.97 15.92
N GLY A 5 -14.58 -7.93 15.03
CA GLY A 5 -14.15 -7.66 13.67
C GLY A 5 -15.19 -6.83 12.92
N VAL A 6 -14.75 -5.69 12.37
CA VAL A 6 -15.58 -4.83 11.54
C VAL A 6 -15.69 -5.48 10.16
N ALA A 7 -16.90 -5.93 9.80
CA ALA A 7 -17.20 -6.38 8.46
C ALA A 7 -17.11 -5.19 7.47
N SER A 8 -16.14 -5.21 6.56
CA SER A 8 -16.08 -4.24 5.46
C SER A 8 -17.17 -4.57 4.43
N LYS A 9 -17.97 -3.55 4.07
CA LYS A 9 -19.04 -3.69 3.08
C LYS A 9 -18.44 -3.63 1.67
N ASN A 10 -18.67 -4.69 0.90
CA ASN A 10 -18.38 -4.79 -0.53
C ASN A 10 -19.08 -3.66 -1.31
N VAL A 11 -18.29 -2.75 -1.88
CA VAL A 11 -18.66 -1.93 -3.03
C VAL A 11 -17.69 -2.30 -4.16
N ARG A 12 -18.19 -2.50 -5.37
CA ARG A 12 -17.51 -3.09 -6.52
C ARG A 12 -16.08 -2.55 -6.71
N GLY A 13 -15.10 -3.47 -6.76
CA GLY A 13 -13.66 -3.18 -6.82
C GLY A 13 -13.00 -3.50 -5.48
N LEU A 14 -12.58 -4.75 -5.27
CA LEU A 14 -12.23 -5.34 -3.97
C LEU A 14 -11.28 -4.44 -3.14
N ARG A 15 -11.73 -4.06 -1.93
CA ARG A 15 -10.90 -3.55 -0.82
C ARG A 15 -11.22 -4.39 0.41
N GLN A 16 -10.22 -5.05 0.97
CA GLN A 16 -10.34 -5.86 2.19
C GLN A 16 -9.30 -5.39 3.21
N VAL A 17 -9.68 -5.44 4.49
CA VAL A 17 -8.80 -5.16 5.63
C VAL A 17 -8.98 -6.28 6.63
N ASN A 18 -7.88 -6.88 7.06
CA ASN A 18 -7.87 -7.93 8.07
C ASN A 18 -6.86 -7.57 9.16
N ASP A 19 -7.30 -7.58 10.42
CA ASP A 19 -6.40 -7.53 11.57
C ASP A 19 -5.87 -8.94 11.86
N LEU A 20 -4.62 -9.22 11.52
CA LEU A 20 -3.94 -10.48 11.84
C LEU A 20 -2.96 -10.26 13.00
N GLY A 21 -3.44 -10.40 14.23
CA GLY A 21 -2.66 -10.04 15.41
C GLY A 21 -2.51 -8.51 15.52
N ALA A 22 -1.28 -8.00 15.66
CA ALA A 22 -1.01 -6.56 15.72
C ALA A 22 -0.90 -5.89 14.35
N TRP A 23 -1.14 -6.64 13.26
CA TRP A 23 -1.01 -6.14 11.89
C TRP A 23 -2.32 -5.63 11.33
N HIS A 24 -2.30 -4.39 10.84
CA HIS A 24 -3.31 -3.80 9.97
C HIS A 24 -2.90 -4.04 8.51
N ILE A 25 -3.68 -4.85 7.79
CA ILE A 25 -3.35 -5.26 6.41
C ILE A 25 -4.29 -4.56 5.44
N ILE A 26 -3.74 -3.80 4.50
CA ILE A 26 -4.47 -2.99 3.53
C ILE A 26 -4.27 -3.57 2.13
N VAL A 27 -5.39 -3.86 1.44
CA VAL A 27 -5.37 -4.28 0.03
C VAL A 27 -5.80 -3.12 -0.86
N LEU A 28 -4.90 -2.69 -1.74
CA LEU A 28 -5.14 -1.62 -2.69
C LEU A 28 -5.25 -2.18 -4.11
N ASN A 29 -5.94 -1.44 -4.98
CA ASN A 29 -6.07 -1.77 -6.39
C ASN A 29 -5.27 -0.74 -7.21
N SER A 30 -4.24 -1.21 -7.89
CA SER A 30 -3.33 -0.38 -8.70
C SER A 30 -3.81 -0.16 -10.14
N GLU A 31 -4.94 -0.73 -10.56
CA GLU A 31 -5.55 -0.47 -11.87
C GLU A 31 -6.29 0.88 -11.84
N SER A 32 -5.56 1.97 -11.66
CA SER A 32 -6.09 3.31 -11.33
C SER A 32 -7.22 3.75 -12.27
N ALA A 33 -7.04 3.58 -13.58
CA ALA A 33 -8.06 3.92 -14.57
C ALA A 33 -9.37 3.14 -14.39
N ALA A 34 -9.29 1.90 -13.90
CA ALA A 34 -10.45 1.04 -13.68
C ALA A 34 -11.18 1.29 -12.35
N VAL A 35 -10.52 1.93 -11.37
CA VAL A 35 -11.06 2.15 -10.01
C VAL A 35 -11.37 3.60 -9.67
N GLY A 36 -11.38 4.49 -10.67
CA GLY A 36 -11.68 5.91 -10.48
C GLY A 36 -10.50 6.72 -9.96
N GLY A 37 -9.27 6.23 -10.17
CA GLY A 37 -8.01 6.89 -9.84
C GLY A 37 -7.34 6.38 -8.56
N CYS A 38 -6.04 6.64 -8.47
CA CYS A 38 -5.22 6.37 -7.28
C CYS A 38 -4.82 7.65 -6.51
N GLU A 39 -5.20 8.83 -7.03
CA GLU A 39 -5.02 10.13 -6.38
C GLU A 39 -5.67 10.19 -4.99
N ALA A 40 -5.16 11.08 -4.14
CA ALA A 40 -5.70 11.29 -2.79
C ALA A 40 -7.21 11.65 -2.79
N THR A 41 -7.68 12.31 -3.84
CA THR A 41 -9.08 12.70 -4.02
C THR A 41 -9.95 11.58 -4.61
N SER A 42 -9.37 10.47 -5.07
CA SER A 42 -10.11 9.35 -5.61
C SER A 42 -10.91 8.62 -4.52
N PRO A 43 -11.93 7.81 -4.87
CA PRO A 43 -12.63 6.99 -3.90
C PRO A 43 -11.68 6.06 -3.11
N GLN A 44 -10.61 5.57 -3.74
CA GLN A 44 -9.57 4.77 -3.09
C GLN A 44 -8.72 5.61 -2.14
N GLY A 45 -8.18 6.73 -2.61
CA GLY A 45 -7.32 7.60 -1.81
C GLY A 45 -8.03 8.14 -0.57
N GLN A 46 -9.28 8.60 -0.73
CA GLN A 46 -10.09 9.08 0.39
C GLN A 46 -10.43 7.97 1.39
N TRP A 47 -10.65 6.75 0.92
CA TRP A 47 -10.87 5.60 1.79
C TRP A 47 -9.60 5.26 2.57
N LEU A 48 -8.45 5.20 1.90
CA LEU A 48 -7.16 4.89 2.50
C LEU A 48 -6.79 5.90 3.60
N HIS A 49 -6.95 7.20 3.35
CA HIS A 49 -6.72 8.22 4.36
C HIS A 49 -7.61 8.04 5.61
N LYS A 50 -8.88 7.68 5.43
CA LYS A 50 -9.80 7.44 6.55
C LYS A 50 -9.44 6.17 7.32
N ASP A 51 -9.08 5.12 6.60
CA ASP A 51 -8.69 3.84 7.16
C ASP A 51 -7.42 3.97 8.02
N LEU A 52 -6.37 4.60 7.49
CA LEU A 52 -5.13 4.85 8.22
C LEU A 52 -5.35 5.71 9.49
N ALA A 53 -6.20 6.74 9.41
CA ALA A 53 -6.52 7.58 10.57
C ALA A 53 -7.26 6.83 11.69
N GLN A 54 -7.91 5.71 11.38
CA GLN A 54 -8.63 4.88 12.36
C GLN A 54 -7.74 3.80 13.00
N HIS A 55 -6.53 3.56 12.48
CA HIS A 55 -5.63 2.50 12.93
C HIS A 55 -4.20 3.00 13.29
N PRO A 56 -4.03 4.04 14.13
CA PRO A 56 -2.73 4.71 14.35
C PRO A 56 -1.69 3.91 15.19
N LEU A 57 -1.98 2.69 15.64
CA LEU A 57 -1.13 1.92 16.58
C LEU A 57 -0.86 0.47 16.16
N ASN A 58 -1.09 0.13 14.89
CA ASN A 58 -0.89 -1.22 14.36
C ASN A 58 0.31 -1.24 13.40
N CYS A 59 1.08 -2.33 13.40
CA CYS A 59 2.04 -2.56 12.32
C CYS A 59 1.26 -2.62 11.02
N THR A 60 1.59 -1.79 10.04
CA THR A 60 0.76 -1.63 8.84
C THR A 60 1.48 -2.19 7.62
N LEU A 61 0.81 -3.12 6.93
CA LEU A 61 1.24 -3.68 5.67
C LEU A 61 0.23 -3.31 4.59
N ALA A 62 0.71 -2.82 3.45
CA ALA A 62 -0.10 -2.69 2.26
C ALA A 62 0.39 -3.61 1.14
N TYR A 63 -0.52 -4.10 0.30
CA TYR A 63 -0.13 -4.76 -0.94
C TYR A 63 -1.07 -4.41 -2.09
N PHE A 64 -0.48 -4.32 -3.29
CA PHE A 64 -1.13 -4.04 -4.57
C PHE A 64 -0.25 -4.50 -5.72
N HIS A 65 -0.76 -4.57 -6.95
CA HIS A 65 -0.05 -5.25 -8.04
C HIS A 65 1.18 -4.48 -8.54
N ILE A 66 1.00 -3.22 -8.99
CA ILE A 66 2.04 -2.43 -9.67
C ILE A 66 2.89 -1.67 -8.63
N PRO A 67 4.24 -1.76 -8.66
CA PRO A 67 5.12 -1.08 -7.71
C PRO A 67 5.30 0.40 -8.02
N LEU A 68 5.63 1.19 -6.99
CA LEU A 68 6.17 2.53 -7.22
C LEU A 68 7.66 2.45 -7.57
N PHE A 69 8.38 1.52 -6.94
CA PHE A 69 9.80 1.31 -7.18
C PHE A 69 10.09 -0.14 -7.59
N SER A 70 10.72 -0.31 -8.75
CA SER A 70 11.28 -1.56 -9.25
C SER A 70 12.49 -1.28 -10.13
N SER A 71 13.52 -2.11 -9.98
CA SER A 71 14.70 -2.16 -10.86
C SER A 71 14.50 -3.12 -12.03
N GLY A 72 13.31 -3.75 -12.12
CA GLY A 72 12.95 -4.73 -13.13
C GLY A 72 12.97 -4.12 -14.53
N ALA A 73 13.59 -4.84 -15.47
CA ALA A 73 13.72 -4.38 -16.85
C ALA A 73 12.44 -4.59 -17.68
N LYS A 74 11.45 -5.33 -17.16
CA LYS A 74 10.26 -5.73 -17.91
C LYS A 74 9.17 -4.67 -17.84
N HIS A 75 8.90 -4.14 -16.64
CA HIS A 75 7.85 -3.18 -16.40
C HIS A 75 8.36 -1.90 -15.71
N GLY A 76 9.17 -2.03 -14.66
CA GLY A 76 9.77 -0.95 -13.88
C GLY A 76 8.81 -0.20 -12.95
N ASN A 77 9.25 1.00 -12.54
CA ASN A 77 8.48 1.93 -11.70
C ASN A 77 7.16 2.38 -12.36
N ASP A 78 6.10 2.57 -11.55
CA ASP A 78 4.92 3.31 -11.95
C ASP A 78 4.63 4.51 -11.01
N ALA A 79 4.80 5.72 -11.54
CA ALA A 79 4.58 6.95 -10.80
C ALA A 79 3.10 7.20 -10.44
N GLU A 80 2.14 6.52 -11.07
CA GLU A 80 0.72 6.63 -10.73
C GLU A 80 0.42 6.09 -9.33
N MET A 81 1.30 5.24 -8.79
CA MET A 81 1.17 4.71 -7.42
C MET A 81 1.65 5.69 -6.35
N LYS A 82 2.30 6.80 -6.73
CA LYS A 82 2.87 7.77 -5.78
C LYS A 82 1.86 8.34 -4.77
N PRO A 83 0.62 8.71 -5.14
CA PRO A 83 -0.33 9.23 -4.17
C PRO A 83 -0.74 8.20 -3.09
N LEU A 84 -0.87 6.91 -3.45
CA LEU A 84 -1.14 5.83 -2.49
C LEU A 84 0.05 5.64 -1.54
N TRP A 85 1.27 5.64 -2.10
CA TRP A 85 2.51 5.57 -1.33
C TRP A 85 2.66 6.73 -0.34
N GLN A 86 2.32 7.96 -0.74
CA GLN A 86 2.33 9.13 0.13
C GLN A 86 1.33 8.99 1.29
N ALA A 87 0.13 8.47 1.02
CA ALA A 87 -0.85 8.22 2.06
C ALA A 87 -0.36 7.16 3.06
N LEU A 88 0.20 6.05 2.56
CA LEU A 88 0.78 4.99 3.39
C LEU A 88 1.94 5.49 4.25
N TYR A 89 2.87 6.27 3.67
CA TYR A 89 4.01 6.84 4.39
C TYR A 89 3.55 7.83 5.47
N ALA A 90 2.58 8.70 5.16
CA ALA A 90 1.98 9.61 6.13
C ALA A 90 1.23 8.87 7.26
N GLY A 91 0.65 7.72 6.94
CA GLY A 91 -0.01 6.82 7.89
C GLY A 91 0.94 5.93 8.70
N GLY A 92 2.25 5.98 8.43
CA GLY A 92 3.25 5.18 9.13
C GLY A 92 3.24 3.70 8.73
N ALA A 93 2.96 3.38 7.46
CA ALA A 93 3.08 2.02 6.96
C ALA A 93 4.52 1.48 7.11
N ASP A 94 4.64 0.19 7.44
CA ASP A 94 5.93 -0.48 7.61
C ASP A 94 6.40 -1.15 6.33
N ILE A 95 5.46 -1.80 5.63
CA ILE A 95 5.74 -2.68 4.50
C ILE A 95 4.78 -2.40 3.35
N VAL A 96 5.33 -2.36 2.14
CA VAL A 96 4.59 -2.48 0.88
C VAL A 96 5.07 -3.73 0.14
N ILE A 97 4.13 -4.54 -0.35
CA ILE A 97 4.42 -5.69 -1.20
C ILE A 97 3.75 -5.51 -2.55
N ASN A 98 4.54 -5.63 -3.61
CA ASN A 98 4.11 -5.56 -4.98
C ASN A 98 4.48 -6.82 -5.77
N GLY A 99 3.89 -6.93 -6.96
CA GLY A 99 4.30 -7.89 -7.99
C GLY A 99 4.65 -7.11 -9.24
N HIS A 100 3.93 -7.42 -10.33
CA HIS A 100 4.04 -6.79 -11.65
C HIS A 100 5.35 -7.08 -12.37
N ASP A 101 6.50 -6.70 -11.80
CA ASP A 101 7.78 -7.11 -12.34
C ASP A 101 8.12 -8.56 -12.01
N HIS A 102 8.69 -9.24 -13.00
CA HIS A 102 8.88 -10.69 -12.99
C HIS A 102 10.20 -11.08 -12.32
N ASP A 103 10.47 -10.49 -11.17
CA ASP A 103 11.66 -10.70 -10.37
C ASP A 103 11.36 -10.58 -8.86
N TYR A 104 12.43 -10.65 -8.07
CA TYR A 104 12.38 -10.41 -6.63
C TYR A 104 13.30 -9.25 -6.27
N GLU A 105 12.75 -8.28 -5.55
CA GLU A 105 13.48 -7.14 -5.02
C GLU A 105 13.12 -6.88 -3.56
N ARG A 106 14.10 -6.33 -2.82
CA ARG A 106 13.92 -5.86 -1.45
C ARG A 106 14.64 -4.54 -1.29
N PHE A 107 13.87 -3.49 -1.06
CA PHE A 107 14.40 -2.15 -0.92
C PHE A 107 14.82 -1.84 0.53
N GLY A 108 15.66 -0.81 0.67
CA GLY A 108 15.85 -0.14 1.96
C GLY A 108 14.55 0.55 2.42
N PRO A 109 14.41 0.93 3.69
CA PRO A 109 13.32 1.79 4.13
C PRO A 109 13.38 3.13 3.38
N GLN A 110 12.33 3.50 2.66
CA GLN A 110 12.35 4.66 1.78
C GLN A 110 11.15 5.60 1.95
N ASP A 111 11.38 6.87 1.64
CA ASP A 111 10.32 7.88 1.49
C ASP A 111 9.61 7.74 0.12
N PRO A 112 8.49 8.46 -0.13
CA PRO A 112 7.79 8.42 -1.41
C PRO A 112 8.59 8.96 -2.62
N GLU A 113 9.80 9.47 -2.40
CA GLU A 113 10.74 9.92 -3.43
C GLU A 113 11.86 8.89 -3.67
N GLY A 114 11.91 7.80 -2.90
CA GLY A 114 12.90 6.73 -3.02
C GLY A 114 14.20 7.02 -2.27
N HIS A 115 14.23 8.05 -1.41
CA HIS A 115 15.37 8.31 -0.54
C HIS A 115 15.30 7.44 0.72
N LEU A 116 16.48 7.04 1.22
CA LEU A 116 16.60 6.27 2.46
C LEU A 116 16.05 7.06 3.66
N ASP A 117 15.08 6.48 4.37
CA ASP A 117 14.56 6.98 5.65
C ASP A 117 14.53 5.86 6.68
N ASN A 118 15.56 5.77 7.52
CA ASN A 118 15.65 4.75 8.58
C ASN A 118 14.69 4.98 9.76
N THR A 119 13.99 6.11 9.81
CA THR A 119 13.11 6.47 10.93
C THR A 119 11.65 6.17 10.65
N ARG A 120 11.19 6.41 9.41
CA ARG A 120 9.79 6.26 9.00
C ARG A 120 9.62 5.63 7.63
N GLY A 121 10.70 5.26 6.95
CA GLY A 121 10.65 4.72 5.59
C GLY A 121 9.90 3.40 5.52
N ILE A 122 9.11 3.25 4.47
CA ILE A 122 8.43 1.99 4.16
C ILE A 122 9.46 1.05 3.51
N ARG A 123 9.46 -0.22 3.88
CA ARG A 123 10.19 -1.24 3.11
C ARG A 123 9.31 -1.81 2.01
N GLU A 124 9.72 -1.63 0.76
CA GLU A 124 9.08 -2.26 -0.40
C GLU A 124 9.71 -3.60 -0.74
N PHE A 125 8.87 -4.52 -1.22
CA PHE A 125 9.27 -5.75 -1.85
C PHE A 125 8.56 -5.87 -3.20
N VAL A 126 9.31 -6.24 -4.25
CA VAL A 126 8.75 -6.78 -5.48
C VAL A 126 8.87 -8.30 -5.39
N ALA A 127 7.76 -9.01 -5.56
CA ALA A 127 7.70 -10.47 -5.51
C ALA A 127 6.78 -10.99 -6.63
N GLY A 128 7.13 -10.71 -7.89
CA GLY A 128 6.35 -11.10 -9.07
C GLY A 128 6.90 -12.31 -9.84
N THR A 129 7.67 -13.16 -9.15
CA THR A 129 8.24 -14.43 -9.68
C THR A 129 7.20 -15.49 -9.98
#